data_AF-A0A1M6ZWX8-F1
#
_entry.id   AF-A0A1M6ZWX8-F1
#
_cell.length_a   1.000
_cell.length_b   1.000
_cell.length_c   1.000
_cell.angle_alpha   90.00
_cell.angle_beta   90.00
_cell.angle_gamma   90.00
#
_symmetry.space_group_name_H-M   'P 1'
#
loop_
_entity.id
_entity.type
_entity.pdbx_description
1 polymer ?
#
loop_
_entity_poly.entity_id
_entity_poly.type
_entity_poly.pdbx_seq_one_letter_code
_entity_poly.pdbx_strand_id
1 'polypeptide(L)'
;MTKEDAIEELMYQSAQHENITSERWQNGFLGQLRPFNRILHEENYHLIMQALKVLAPELEKDFVDKKIISSVWGICHYARMWALYPEGMLQSNNLITNEQISKIDDWLVDISYTASCLLEGAIEEAFWNYKEPDN
;
A
#
# COMPACT_ATOMS: atom_id res chain seq x y z
N MET A 1 2.15 -16.75 -1.68
CA MET A 1 3.16 -15.87 -1.06
C MET A 1 3.51 -16.43 0.30
N THR A 2 4.78 -16.61 0.63
CA THR A 2 5.23 -16.96 2.00
C THR A 2 5.21 -15.72 2.91
N LYS A 3 5.46 -15.89 4.21
CA LYS A 3 5.58 -14.75 5.15
C LYS A 3 6.73 -13.82 4.73
N GLU A 4 7.88 -14.39 4.42
CA GLU A 4 9.07 -13.64 4.01
C GLU A 4 8.80 -12.89 2.70
N ASP A 5 8.17 -13.55 1.72
CA ASP A 5 7.77 -12.89 0.46
C ASP A 5 6.79 -11.74 0.71
N ALA A 6 5.86 -11.88 1.67
CA ALA A 6 4.88 -10.84 1.99
C ALA A 6 5.51 -9.60 2.64
N ILE A 7 6.47 -9.80 3.54
CA ILE A 7 7.25 -8.68 4.10
C ILE A 7 8.05 -8.01 2.99
N GLU A 8 8.72 -8.79 2.13
CA GLU A 8 9.49 -8.23 1.02
C GLU A 8 8.59 -7.46 0.04
N GLU A 9 7.40 -7.98 -0.26
CA GLU A 9 6.42 -7.32 -1.11
C GLU A 9 6.00 -5.96 -0.52
N LEU A 10 5.60 -5.90 0.76
CA LEU A 10 5.30 -4.63 1.42
C LEU A 10 6.47 -3.64 1.35
N MET A 11 7.71 -4.11 1.46
CA MET A 11 8.89 -3.26 1.34
C MET A 11 9.06 -2.66 -0.07
N TYR A 12 8.80 -3.44 -1.13
CA TYR A 12 8.80 -2.92 -2.51
C TYR A 12 7.68 -1.90 -2.73
N GLN A 13 6.48 -2.19 -2.24
CA GLN A 13 5.31 -1.34 -2.41
C GLN A 13 5.41 -0.01 -1.63
N SER A 14 6.16 0.00 -0.52
CA SER A 14 6.36 1.15 0.38
C SER A 14 7.61 1.99 0.13
N ALA A 15 8.36 1.70 -0.93
CA ALA A 15 9.66 2.32 -1.22
C ALA A 15 10.73 2.11 -0.13
N GLN A 16 10.57 1.12 0.76
CA GLN A 16 11.52 0.81 1.85
C GLN A 16 12.50 -0.31 1.52
N HIS A 17 12.34 -0.96 0.38
CA HIS A 17 13.28 -1.98 -0.07
C HIS A 17 14.61 -1.38 -0.53
N GLU A 18 15.73 -2.06 -0.24
CA GLU A 18 17.10 -1.59 -0.52
C GLU A 18 17.41 -1.56 -2.02
N ASN A 19 16.86 -2.51 -2.78
CA ASN A 19 17.01 -2.57 -4.23
C ASN A 19 16.06 -1.59 -4.95
N ILE A 20 16.39 -0.31 -4.92
CA ILE A 20 15.60 0.78 -5.55
C ILE A 20 15.64 0.79 -7.08
N THR A 21 16.53 0.00 -7.68
CA THR A 21 16.68 -0.11 -9.14
C THR A 21 15.84 -1.23 -9.75
N SER A 22 15.15 -2.04 -8.93
CA SER A 22 14.31 -3.11 -9.45
C SER A 22 13.03 -2.56 -10.08
N GLU A 23 12.52 -3.25 -11.10
CA GLU A 23 11.23 -2.93 -11.70
C GLU A 23 10.09 -3.03 -10.67
N ARG A 24 10.19 -3.96 -9.70
CA ARG A 24 9.23 -4.09 -8.59
C ARG A 24 9.18 -2.83 -7.72
N TRP A 25 10.33 -2.22 -7.45
CA TRP A 25 10.39 -0.98 -6.68
C TRP A 25 9.85 0.19 -7.49
N GLN A 26 10.35 0.36 -8.72
CA GLN A 26 10.01 1.48 -9.59
C GLN A 26 8.53 1.50 -9.99
N ASN A 27 7.95 0.32 -10.21
CA ASN A 27 6.55 0.17 -10.58
C ASN A 27 5.66 -0.21 -9.40
N GLY A 28 6.20 -0.31 -8.17
CA GLY A 28 5.41 -0.60 -6.97
C GLY A 28 4.47 0.56 -6.61
N PHE A 29 3.65 0.40 -5.59
CA PHE A 29 2.53 1.29 -5.26
C PHE A 29 2.97 2.74 -5.04
N LEU A 30 4.06 2.97 -4.28
CA LEU A 30 4.66 4.29 -4.18
C LEU A 30 5.59 4.63 -5.35
N GLY A 31 6.27 3.64 -5.92
CA GLY A 31 7.19 3.83 -7.05
C GLY A 31 6.49 4.42 -8.27
N GLN A 32 5.30 3.91 -8.61
CA GLN A 32 4.51 4.39 -9.74
C GLN A 32 4.09 5.87 -9.61
N LEU A 33 4.13 6.44 -8.41
CA LEU A 33 3.82 7.85 -8.17
C LEU A 33 5.03 8.77 -8.40
N ARG A 34 6.24 8.22 -8.62
CA ARG A 34 7.46 9.02 -8.77
C ARG A 34 8.53 8.35 -9.68
N PRO A 35 8.63 8.74 -10.95
CA PRO A 35 7.77 9.72 -11.65
C PRO A 35 6.39 9.13 -11.94
N PHE A 36 5.34 9.95 -11.80
CA PHE A 36 3.99 9.52 -12.16
C PHE A 36 3.78 9.56 -13.68
N ASN A 37 3.54 8.39 -14.27
CA ASN A 37 3.33 8.22 -15.70
C ASN A 37 1.85 8.27 -16.12
N ARG A 38 0.97 8.78 -15.24
CA ARG A 38 -0.49 8.89 -15.44
C ARG A 38 -1.25 7.56 -15.53
N ILE A 39 -0.59 6.45 -15.24
CA ILE A 39 -1.18 5.12 -15.17
C ILE A 39 -1.15 4.68 -13.72
N LEU A 40 -2.28 4.15 -13.23
CA LEU A 40 -2.38 3.51 -11.93
C LEU A 40 -2.47 2.00 -12.13
N HIS A 41 -1.48 1.31 -11.60
CA HIS A 41 -1.33 -0.13 -11.58
C HIS A 41 -2.05 -0.69 -10.35
N GLU A 42 -3.30 -1.12 -10.54
CA GLU A 42 -4.17 -1.67 -9.50
C GLU A 42 -3.65 -2.99 -8.93
N GLU A 43 -2.89 -3.74 -9.71
CA GLU A 43 -2.20 -4.96 -9.28
C GLU A 43 -1.33 -4.73 -8.03
N ASN A 44 -0.72 -3.55 -7.89
CA ASN A 44 0.10 -3.21 -6.72
C ASN A 44 -0.74 -3.07 -5.45
N TYR A 45 -1.94 -2.51 -5.55
CA TYR A 45 -2.87 -2.47 -4.43
C TYR A 45 -3.26 -3.88 -4.00
N HIS A 46 -3.59 -4.77 -4.95
CA HIS A 46 -3.90 -6.15 -4.64
C HIS A 46 -2.72 -6.90 -4.01
N LEU A 47 -1.49 -6.65 -4.46
CA LEU A 47 -0.29 -7.23 -3.83
C LEU A 47 -0.14 -6.84 -2.36
N ILE A 48 -0.43 -5.58 -2.01
CA ILE A 48 -0.44 -5.11 -0.62
C ILE A 48 -1.50 -5.84 0.19
N MET A 49 -2.74 -5.93 -0.32
CA MET A 49 -3.85 -6.58 0.38
C MET A 49 -3.60 -8.08 0.57
N GLN A 50 -3.03 -8.76 -0.44
CA GLN A 50 -2.61 -10.15 -0.33
C GLN A 50 -1.49 -10.33 0.69
N ALA A 51 -0.51 -9.43 0.73
CA ALA A 51 0.56 -9.46 1.72
C ALA A 51 -0.01 -9.28 3.14
N LEU A 52 -0.94 -8.34 3.36
CA LEU A 52 -1.62 -8.16 4.64
C LEU A 52 -2.40 -9.42 5.06
N LYS A 53 -3.06 -10.10 4.12
CA LYS A 53 -3.78 -11.37 4.38
C LYS A 53 -2.83 -12.47 4.85
N VAL A 54 -1.66 -12.59 4.24
CA VAL A 54 -0.62 -13.54 4.66
C VAL A 54 0.01 -13.15 6.01
N LEU A 55 0.14 -11.87 6.27
CA LEU A 55 0.75 -11.32 7.49
C LEU A 55 -0.21 -11.14 8.66
N ALA A 56 -1.49 -11.47 8.50
CA ALA A 56 -2.49 -11.38 9.58
C ALA A 56 -2.02 -12.05 10.88
N PRO A 57 -1.48 -13.30 10.89
CA PRO A 57 -0.99 -13.93 12.12
C PRO A 57 0.22 -13.22 12.75
N GLU A 58 0.95 -12.40 12.00
CA GLU A 58 2.08 -11.62 12.51
C GLU A 58 1.63 -10.27 13.09
N LEU A 59 0.59 -9.68 12.52
CA LEU A 59 0.01 -8.40 12.94
C LEU A 59 -0.81 -8.52 14.24
N GLU A 60 -1.37 -9.69 14.53
CA GLU A 60 -2.11 -9.98 15.77
C GLU A 60 -1.21 -10.24 17.00
N LYS A 61 0.11 -10.24 16.83
CA LYS A 61 1.06 -10.49 17.94
C LYS A 61 1.30 -9.23 18.74
N ASP A 62 1.61 -9.40 20.03
CA ASP A 62 2.06 -8.30 20.92
C ASP A 62 3.27 -7.52 20.37
N PHE A 63 4.13 -8.20 19.60
CA PHE A 63 5.29 -7.61 18.95
C PHE A 63 5.24 -7.86 17.44
N VAL A 64 5.03 -6.78 16.69
CA VAL A 64 5.04 -6.78 15.24
C VAL A 64 6.41 -6.38 14.72
N ASP A 65 6.89 -7.04 13.64
CA ASP A 65 8.11 -6.61 12.96
C ASP A 65 7.96 -5.17 12.47
N LYS A 66 8.89 -4.30 12.87
CA LYS A 66 8.94 -2.90 12.46
C LYS A 66 8.87 -2.72 10.95
N LYS A 67 9.38 -3.67 10.15
CA LYS A 67 9.34 -3.62 8.68
C LYS A 67 7.91 -3.64 8.13
N ILE A 68 7.02 -4.39 8.78
CA ILE A 68 5.60 -4.46 8.39
C ILE A 68 4.95 -3.10 8.66
N ILE A 69 5.07 -2.61 9.91
CA ILE A 69 4.47 -1.36 10.33
C ILE A 69 5.03 -0.18 9.53
N SER A 70 6.36 -0.11 9.37
CA SER A 70 6.98 0.97 8.61
C SER A 70 6.52 0.95 7.16
N SER A 71 6.37 -0.22 6.55
CA SER A 71 5.93 -0.33 5.15
C SER A 71 4.49 0.15 4.99
N VAL A 72 3.56 -0.34 5.82
CA VAL A 72 2.14 0.08 5.79
C VAL A 72 2.01 1.58 6.07
N TRP A 73 2.72 2.08 7.08
CA TRP A 73 2.75 3.51 7.40
C TRP A 73 3.32 4.33 6.24
N GLY A 74 4.41 3.86 5.62
CA GLY A 74 5.04 4.49 4.47
C GLY A 74 4.09 4.61 3.28
N ILE A 75 3.42 3.50 2.90
CA ILE A 75 2.39 3.48 1.86
C ILE A 75 1.32 4.53 2.16
N CYS A 76 0.75 4.48 3.37
CA CYS A 76 -0.33 5.36 3.79
C CYS A 76 0.07 6.84 3.82
N HIS A 77 1.25 7.15 4.35
CA HIS A 77 1.70 8.51 4.57
C HIS A 77 2.18 9.17 3.28
N TYR A 78 3.06 8.50 2.54
CA TYR A 78 3.66 9.09 1.34
C TYR A 78 2.66 9.18 0.18
N ALA A 79 1.78 8.19 0.01
CA ALA A 79 0.75 8.29 -1.03
C ALA A 79 -0.20 9.47 -0.76
N ARG A 80 -0.60 9.70 0.50
CA ARG A 80 -1.41 10.88 0.86
C ARG A 80 -0.67 12.18 0.56
N MET A 81 0.58 12.28 1.02
CA MET A 81 1.40 13.47 0.84
C MET A 81 1.70 13.78 -0.63
N TRP A 82 1.87 12.77 -1.48
CA TRP A 82 2.21 12.98 -2.89
C TRP A 82 0.97 13.15 -3.77
N ALA A 83 -0.08 12.37 -3.54
CA ALA A 83 -1.24 12.27 -4.43
C ALA A 83 -2.50 12.98 -3.93
N LEU A 84 -2.78 13.02 -2.63
CA LEU A 84 -4.09 13.45 -2.09
C LEU A 84 -4.10 14.86 -1.53
N TYR A 85 -2.98 15.36 -1.01
CA TYR A 85 -2.91 16.73 -0.54
C TYR A 85 -2.87 17.72 -1.72
N PRO A 86 -3.64 18.83 -1.69
CA PRO A 86 -3.63 19.81 -2.77
C PRO A 86 -2.24 20.39 -3.07
N GLU A 87 -1.44 20.61 -2.02
CA GLU A 87 -0.04 21.04 -2.09
C GLU A 87 0.94 19.90 -2.38
N GLY A 88 0.46 18.66 -2.41
CA GLY A 88 1.22 17.46 -2.75
C GLY A 88 1.76 17.52 -4.16
N MET A 89 2.86 16.80 -4.40
CA MET A 89 3.62 16.84 -5.65
C MET A 89 2.74 16.61 -6.90
N LEU A 90 1.81 15.65 -6.88
CA LEU A 90 1.01 15.33 -8.06
C LEU A 90 -0.11 16.34 -8.33
N GLN A 91 -0.79 16.82 -7.29
CA GLN A 91 -1.88 17.79 -7.45
C GLN A 91 -1.36 19.19 -7.79
N SER A 92 -0.36 19.67 -7.05
CA SER A 92 0.23 21.01 -7.27
C SER A 92 0.83 21.17 -8.68
N ASN A 93 1.27 20.06 -9.29
CA ASN A 93 1.80 20.04 -10.66
C ASN A 93 0.77 19.61 -11.72
N ASN A 94 -0.51 19.44 -11.38
CA ASN A 94 -1.58 18.99 -12.29
C ASN A 94 -1.26 17.68 -13.02
N LEU A 95 -0.62 16.73 -12.33
CA LEU A 95 -0.19 15.45 -12.91
C LEU A 95 -1.23 14.32 -12.77
N ILE A 96 -2.20 14.47 -11.86
CA ILE A 96 -3.18 13.45 -11.50
C ILE A 96 -4.61 14.00 -11.64
N THR A 97 -5.56 13.14 -12.02
CA THR A 97 -6.97 13.52 -12.15
C THR A 97 -7.75 13.30 -10.85
N ASN A 98 -8.92 13.94 -10.70
CA ASN A 98 -9.81 13.71 -9.55
C ASN A 98 -10.24 12.24 -9.41
N GLU A 99 -10.44 11.54 -10.53
CA GLU A 99 -10.76 10.11 -10.53
C GLU A 99 -9.60 9.27 -9.96
N GLN A 100 -8.37 9.58 -10.38
CA GLN A 100 -7.17 8.91 -9.87
C GLN A 100 -6.91 9.23 -8.39
N ILE A 101 -7.18 10.46 -7.96
CA ILE A 101 -7.11 10.85 -6.53
C ILE A 101 -8.10 10.02 -5.72
N SER A 102 -9.36 9.94 -6.16
CA SER A 102 -10.40 9.14 -5.49
C SER A 102 -10.00 7.68 -5.42
N LYS A 103 -9.50 7.11 -6.52
CA LYS A 103 -9.08 5.70 -6.58
C LYS A 103 -7.92 5.40 -5.62
N ILE A 104 -6.93 6.29 -5.53
CA ILE A 104 -5.84 6.14 -4.55
C ILE A 104 -6.38 6.28 -3.12
N ASP A 105 -7.30 7.21 -2.85
CA ASP A 105 -7.89 7.37 -1.52
C ASP A 105 -8.65 6.12 -1.07
N ASP A 106 -9.47 5.54 -1.95
CA ASP A 106 -10.17 4.28 -1.69
C ASP A 106 -9.18 3.15 -1.32
N TRP A 107 -8.12 2.98 -2.11
CA TRP A 107 -7.06 1.99 -1.80
C TRP A 107 -6.38 2.24 -0.47
N LEU A 108 -6.11 3.49 -0.12
CA LEU A 108 -5.47 3.86 1.14
C LEU A 108 -6.39 3.67 2.34
N VAL A 109 -7.70 3.90 2.17
CA VAL A 109 -8.71 3.58 3.17
C VAL A 109 -8.71 2.08 3.43
N ASP A 110 -8.80 1.26 2.39
CA ASP A 110 -8.79 -0.20 2.51
C ASP A 110 -7.53 -0.72 3.22
N ILE A 111 -6.35 -0.31 2.75
CA ILE A 111 -5.06 -0.72 3.34
C ILE A 111 -5.00 -0.32 4.82
N SER A 112 -5.35 0.93 5.14
CA SER A 112 -5.26 1.43 6.51
C SER A 112 -6.30 0.79 7.45
N TYR A 113 -7.51 0.54 6.95
CA TYR A 113 -8.57 -0.12 7.70
C TYR A 113 -8.19 -1.57 8.00
N THR A 114 -7.75 -2.31 6.98
CA THR A 114 -7.28 -3.69 7.14
C THR A 114 -6.15 -3.78 8.16
N ALA A 115 -5.14 -2.90 8.05
CA ALA A 115 -4.05 -2.90 9.00
C ALA A 115 -4.51 -2.58 10.43
N SER A 116 -5.44 -1.63 10.61
CA SER A 116 -6.00 -1.29 11.94
C SER A 116 -6.71 -2.49 12.56
N CYS A 117 -7.61 -3.14 11.82
CA CYS A 117 -8.33 -4.31 12.29
C CYS A 117 -7.40 -5.46 12.67
N LEU A 118 -6.38 -5.75 11.84
CA LEU A 118 -5.42 -6.82 12.12
C LEU A 118 -4.59 -6.54 13.39
N LEU A 119 -4.20 -5.29 13.62
CA LEU A 119 -3.49 -4.90 14.84
C LEU A 119 -4.37 -4.99 16.10
N GLU A 120 -5.68 -4.89 15.94
CA GLU A 120 -6.67 -5.00 17.01
C GLU A 120 -7.17 -6.44 17.22
N GLY A 121 -6.73 -7.41 16.39
CA GLY A 121 -7.20 -8.79 16.43
C GLY A 121 -8.58 -9.03 15.82
N ALA A 122 -9.07 -8.09 14.98
CA ALA A 122 -10.37 -8.13 14.33
C ALA A 122 -10.29 -8.67 12.88
N ILE A 123 -9.70 -9.87 12.69
CA ILE A 123 -9.47 -10.46 11.36
C ILE A 123 -10.73 -10.66 10.52
N GLU A 124 -11.88 -10.95 11.16
CA GLU A 124 -13.16 -11.15 10.47
C GLU A 124 -13.65 -9.87 9.76
N GLU A 125 -13.26 -8.70 10.27
CA GLU A 125 -13.63 -7.40 9.72
C GLU A 125 -12.57 -6.82 8.79
N ALA A 126 -11.31 -7.26 8.92
CA ALA A 126 -10.16 -6.61 8.32
C ALA A 126 -10.26 -6.42 6.80
N PHE A 127 -10.91 -7.34 6.09
CA PHE A 127 -11.00 -7.30 4.62
C PHE A 127 -12.38 -6.91 4.10
N TRP A 128 -13.26 -6.34 4.94
CA TRP A 128 -14.64 -6.03 4.59
C TRP A 128 -14.77 -5.13 3.34
N ASN A 129 -13.94 -4.11 3.23
CA ASN A 129 -13.96 -3.19 2.07
C ASN A 129 -13.20 -3.73 0.85
N TYR A 130 -12.36 -4.75 1.05
CA TYR A 130 -11.49 -5.27 0.00
C TYR A 130 -12.25 -6.11 -1.01
N LYS A 131 -12.18 -5.72 -2.29
CA LYS A 131 -12.68 -6.51 -3.41
C LYS A 131 -11.52 -7.26 -4.05
N GLU A 132 -11.55 -8.58 -3.94
CA GLU A 132 -10.59 -9.43 -4.65
C GLU A 132 -10.74 -9.25 -6.17
N PRO A 133 -9.64 -9.29 -6.94
CA PRO A 133 -9.70 -9.18 -8.39
C PRO A 133 -10.44 -10.39 -8.98
N ASP A 134 -11.23 -10.15 -10.04
CA ASP A 134 -11.86 -11.24 -10.79
C ASP A 134 -10.77 -12.13 -11.42
N ASN A 135 -10.86 -13.45 -11.18
CA ASN A 135 -9.93 -14.46 -11.73
C ASN A 135 -10.11 -14.67 -13.23
#